data_AF-A0A533RJS0-F1
#
_entry.id   AF-A0A533RJS0-F1
#
_cell.length_a   1.000
_cell.length_b   1.000
_cell.length_c   1.000
_cell.angle_alpha   90.00
_cell.angle_beta   90.00
_cell.angle_gamma   90.00
#
_symmetry.space_group_name_H-M   'P 1'
#
loop_
_entity.id
_entity.type
_entity.pdbx_description
1 polymer ?
#
loop_
_entity_poly.entity_id
_entity_poly.type
_entity_poly.pdbx_seq_one_letter_code
_entity_poly.pdbx_strand_id
1 'polypeptide(L)' 'MTAGGRTAAVVTVGTGLLLGINGDTNAADVAAPLTAARYARGETARLRDDAAAPSAPLPR' A
#
# COMPACT_ATOMS: atom_id res chain seq x y z
N MET A 1 3.48 -26.41 -2.68
CA MET A 1 4.53 -25.66 -3.40
C MET A 1 4.05 -24.23 -3.57
N THR A 2 4.45 -23.30 -2.71
CA THR A 2 4.29 -21.87 -2.95
C THR A 2 5.63 -21.39 -3.50
N ALA A 3 5.73 -21.24 -4.82
CA ALA A 3 6.89 -20.59 -5.42
C ALA A 3 6.95 -19.16 -4.87
N GLY A 4 8.15 -18.66 -4.54
CA GLY A 4 8.39 -17.36 -3.93
C GLY A 4 7.79 -16.19 -4.70
N GLY A 5 6.52 -15.90 -4.44
CA GLY A 5 5.82 -14.73 -4.93
C GLY A 5 6.12 -13.56 -4.01
N ARG A 6 6.73 -12.50 -4.56
CA ARG A 6 6.96 -11.26 -3.82
C ARG A 6 5.60 -10.65 -3.47
N THR A 7 5.42 -10.23 -2.23
CA THR A 7 4.19 -9.54 -1.79
C THR A 7 4.46 -8.05 -1.74
N ALA A 8 3.54 -7.23 -2.25
CA ALA A 8 3.67 -5.77 -2.21
C ALA A 8 2.54 -5.13 -1.41
N ALA A 9 2.90 -4.28 -0.45
CA ALA A 9 1.97 -3.44 0.30
C ALA A 9 1.98 -2.02 -0.27
N VAL A 10 0.82 -1.37 -0.30
CA VAL A 10 0.68 0.03 -0.72
C VAL A 10 0.25 0.86 0.48
N VAL A 11 1.02 1.89 0.79
CA VAL A 11 0.75 2.81 1.91
C VAL A 11 0.50 4.19 1.35
N THR A 12 -0.67 4.75 1.63
CA THR A 12 -1.00 6.14 1.28
C THR A 12 -0.99 7.00 2.54
N VAL A 13 -0.26 8.11 2.51
CA VAL A 13 -0.17 9.06 3.62
C VAL A 13 -1.00 10.30 3.30
N GLY A 14 -1.88 10.69 4.21
CA GLY A 14 -2.74 11.85 4.05
C GLY A 14 -3.87 11.86 5.07
N THR A 15 -3.88 12.84 5.97
CA THR A 15 -4.96 12.99 6.96
C THR A 15 -6.31 13.25 6.26
N GLY A 16 -6.32 14.01 5.17
CA GLY A 16 -7.52 14.22 4.35
C GLY A 16 -8.07 12.96 3.66
N LEU A 17 -7.24 11.93 3.44
CA LEU A 17 -7.69 10.65 2.88
C LEU A 17 -8.39 9.79 3.95
N LEU A 18 -7.97 9.92 5.21
CA LEU A 18 -8.57 9.22 6.33
C LEU A 18 -9.93 9.80 6.73
N LEU A 19 -10.08 11.13 6.64
CA LEU A 19 -11.35 11.80 6.88
C LEU A 19 -12.30 11.74 5.67
N GLY A 20 -11.88 11.15 4.55
CA GLY A 20 -12.70 11.02 3.33
C GLY A 20 -12.98 12.35 2.62
N ILE A 21 -12.22 13.39 2.96
CA ILE A 21 -12.34 14.74 2.37
C ILE A 21 -11.64 14.82 1.01
N ASN A 22 -10.68 13.92 0.76
CA ASN A 22 -10.01 13.74 -0.52
C ASN A 22 -10.31 12.34 -1.08
N GLY A 23 -10.66 12.24 -2.36
CA GLY A 23 -10.74 10.96 -3.06
C GLY A 23 -9.35 10.35 -3.23
N ASP A 24 -9.17 9.09 -2.83
CA ASP A 24 -7.89 8.38 -2.90
C ASP A 24 -7.86 7.43 -4.10
N THR A 25 -7.30 7.88 -5.23
CA THR A 25 -7.00 7.03 -6.39
C THR A 25 -5.55 6.50 -6.38
N ASN A 26 -4.67 7.13 -5.61
CA ASN A 26 -3.24 6.82 -5.55
C ASN A 26 -2.98 5.35 -5.20
N ALA A 27 -3.74 4.79 -4.25
CA ALA A 27 -3.60 3.39 -3.87
C ALA A 27 -3.88 2.43 -5.04
N ALA A 28 -4.87 2.75 -5.87
CA ALA A 28 -5.23 1.93 -7.04
C ALA A 28 -4.21 2.08 -8.17
N ASP A 29 -3.75 3.31 -8.43
CA ASP A 29 -2.76 3.61 -9.48
C ASP A 29 -1.42 2.92 -9.22
N VAL A 30 -1.01 2.78 -7.94
CA VAL A 30 0.22 2.08 -7.55
C VAL A 30 0.02 0.55 -7.49
N ALA A 31 -1.17 0.05 -7.14
CA ALA A 31 -1.44 -1.39 -7.08
C ALA A 31 -1.54 -2.05 -8.47
N ALA A 32 -1.99 -1.31 -9.48
CA ALA A 32 -2.12 -1.81 -10.86
C ALA A 32 -0.79 -2.33 -11.46
N PRO A 33 0.32 -1.57 -11.47
CA PRO A 33 1.60 -2.05 -11.99
C PRO A 33 2.20 -3.19 -11.15
N LEU A 34 1.94 -3.25 -9.84
CA LEU A 34 2.41 -4.35 -8.97
C LEU A 34 1.72 -5.67 -9.33
N THR A 35 0.43 -5.62 -9.63
CA THR A 35 -0.34 -6.77 -10.12
C THR A 35 0.21 -7.24 -11.48
N ALA A 36 0.49 -6.31 -12.39
CA ALA A 36 1.11 -6.61 -13.68
C ALA A 36 2.51 -7.23 -13.54
N ALA A 37 3.28 -6.81 -12.53
CA ALA A 37 4.59 -7.34 -12.18
C ALA A 37 4.53 -8.67 -11.38
N ARG A 38 3.35 -9.28 -11.24
CA ARG A 38 3.11 -10.54 -10.53
C ARG A 38 3.46 -10.51 -9.04
N TYR A 39 3.37 -9.34 -8.40
CA TYR A 39 3.35 -9.29 -6.95
C TYR A 39 2.00 -9.77 -6.44
N ALA A 40 2.01 -10.58 -5.38
CA ALA A 40 0.80 -10.82 -4.62
C ALA A 40 0.37 -9.51 -3.95
N ARG A 41 -0.93 -9.20 -3.99
CA ARG A 41 -1.48 -8.03 -3.31
C ARG A 41 -1.36 -8.23 -1.80
N GLY A 42 -0.55 -7.40 -1.15
CA GLY A 42 -0.49 -7.28 0.31
C GLY A 42 -1.56 -6.32 0.85
N GLU A 43 -1.55 -6.11 2.17
CA GLU A 43 -2.45 -5.13 2.79
C GLU A 43 -2.22 -3.71 2.26
N THR A 44 -3.30 -2.96 2.11
CA THR A 44 -3.29 -1.53 1.78
C THR A 44 -3.62 -0.73 3.02
N ALA A 45 -2.76 0.21 3.40
CA ALA A 45 -2.94 1.03 4.60
C ALA A 45 -3.02 2.52 4.27
N ARG A 46 -3.85 3.25 5.02
CA ARG A 46 -3.90 4.71 5.01
C ARG A 46 -3.35 5.23 6.33
N LEU A 47 -2.46 6.22 6.26
CA LEU A 47 -1.80 6.80 7.42
C LEU A 47 -2.03 8.30 7.49
N ARG A 48 -2.10 8.86 8.70
CA ARG A 48 -2.13 10.32 8.92
C ARG A 48 -0.75 10.89 8.58
N ASP A 49 -0.70 12.19 8.30
CA ASP A 49 0.56 12.87 7.91
C ASP A 49 1.62 12.84 9.01
N ASP A 50 1.20 12.73 10.27
CA ASP A 50 2.03 12.63 11.47
C ASP A 50 2.25 11.17 11.92
N ALA A 51 1.68 10.19 11.22
CA ALA A 51 1.92 8.80 11.54
C ALA A 51 3.38 8.46 11.22
N ALA A 52 4.12 7.96 12.21
CA ALA A 52 5.44 7.41 11.98
C ALA A 52 5.37 6.38 10.85
N ALA A 53 6.26 6.50 9.86
CA ALA A 53 6.36 5.50 8.79
C ALA A 53 6.43 4.10 9.43
N PRO A 54 5.70 3.11 8.91
CA PRO A 54 5.68 1.77 9.49
C PRO A 54 7.12 1.27 9.53
N SER A 55 7.67 1.14 10.74
CA SER A 55 9.04 0.69 11.01
C SER A 55 9.20 -0.83 10.86
N ALA A 56 8.12 -1.53 10.51
CA ALA A 56 8.15 -2.94 10.17
C ALA A 56 8.79 -3.11 8.78
N PRO A 57 9.87 -3.89 8.65
CA PRO A 57 10.40 -4.24 7.34
C PRO A 57 9.31 -4.92 6.53
N LEU A 58 9.14 -4.49 5.27
CA LEU A 58 8.26 -5.17 4.32
C LEU A 58 8.63 -6.68 4.31
N PRO A 59 7.65 -7.59 4.45
CA PRO A 59 7.95 -9.02 4.45
C PRO A 59 8.68 -9.39 3.16
N ARG A 60 9.84 -10.05 3.32
CA ARG A 60 10.73 -10.47 2.23
C ARG A 60 10.11 -11.58 1.39
#